data_AF-A0A2V9PE07-F1
#
_entry.id   AF-A0A2V9PE07-F1
#
_cell.length_a   1.000
_cell.length_b   1.000
_cell.length_c   1.000
_cell.angle_alpha   90.00
_cell.angle_beta   90.00
_cell.angle_gamma   90.00
#
_symmetry.space_group_name_H-M   'P 1'
#
loop_
_entity.id
_entity.type
_entity.pdbx_description
1 polymer ?
#
loop_
_entity_poly.entity_id
_entity_poly.type
_entity_poly.pdbx_seq_one_letter_code
_entity_poly.pdbx_strand_id
1 'polypeptide(L)'
;MRCDVNRRPWKLIHGAMLILFLLLSLGSMPAQENEPETPPPPPLPPPQARVHERLAIRAGRMFDGKSDTLTKQQVILVEGTRIVQVGPASAVHIPPDTEVLDLSNATVLPGLIDGHTHIFASGPDLDAQMLKESL
;
A
#
# COMPACT_ATOMS: atom_id res chain seq x y z
N MET A 1 78.96 37.72 -46.22
CA MET A 1 77.64 37.06 -46.30
C MET A 1 77.46 36.15 -45.09
N ARG A 2 76.64 36.58 -44.12
CA ARG A 2 76.17 35.75 -43.00
C ARG A 2 74.65 35.86 -42.98
N CYS A 3 73.99 34.72 -43.10
CA CYS A 3 72.55 34.59 -42.95
C CYS A 3 72.17 34.84 -41.48
N ASP A 4 71.10 35.62 -41.26
CA ASP A 4 70.39 35.62 -39.98
C ASP A 4 68.95 35.18 -40.22
N VAL A 5 68.54 34.19 -39.44
CA VAL A 5 67.33 33.38 -39.58
C VAL A 5 66.25 33.99 -38.70
N ASN A 6 65.35 34.74 -39.33
CA ASN A 6 64.30 35.47 -38.62
C ASN A 6 63.20 34.52 -38.14
N ARG A 7 63.11 34.34 -36.82
CA ARG A 7 62.12 33.52 -36.10
C ARG A 7 60.72 34.14 -36.20
N ARG A 8 59.74 33.38 -36.70
CA ARG A 8 58.29 33.69 -36.62
C ARG A 8 57.51 32.41 -36.23
N PRO A 9 56.25 32.48 -35.76
CA PRO A 9 55.87 32.49 -34.34
C PRO A 9 55.08 31.22 -33.99
N TRP A 10 55.76 30.10 -33.76
CA TRP A 10 55.11 28.80 -33.50
C TRP A 10 54.47 28.65 -32.10
N LYS A 11 54.70 29.62 -31.19
CA LYS A 11 54.20 29.56 -29.80
C LYS A 11 52.74 29.99 -29.62
N LEU A 12 52.12 30.64 -30.61
CA LEU A 12 50.74 31.14 -30.50
C LEU A 12 49.68 30.11 -30.91
N ILE A 13 50.04 29.08 -31.68
CA ILE A 13 49.08 28.10 -32.22
C ILE A 13 48.75 27.01 -31.18
N HIS A 14 49.66 26.73 -30.24
CA HIS A 14 49.48 25.67 -29.23
C HIS A 14 48.57 26.08 -28.05
N GLY A 15 48.46 27.38 -27.75
CA GLY A 15 47.62 27.86 -26.62
C GLY A 15 46.13 27.88 -26.92
N ALA A 16 45.74 28.15 -28.17
CA ALA A 16 44.34 28.25 -28.57
C ALA A 16 43.64 26.87 -28.68
N MET A 17 44.40 25.81 -29.00
CA MET A 17 43.85 24.46 -29.18
C MET A 17 43.56 23.75 -27.85
N LEU A 18 44.30 24.06 -26.78
CA LEU A 18 44.09 23.49 -25.45
C LEU A 18 42.87 24.10 -24.73
N ILE A 19 42.60 25.39 -24.94
CA ILE A 19 41.45 26.09 -24.36
C ILE A 19 40.15 25.68 -25.04
N LEU A 20 40.18 25.43 -26.36
CA LEU A 20 39.01 24.94 -27.09
C LEU A 20 38.64 23.49 -26.71
N PHE A 21 39.63 22.64 -26.39
CA PHE A 21 39.37 21.28 -25.91
C PHE A 21 38.84 21.25 -24.47
N LEU A 22 39.24 22.19 -23.62
CA LEU A 22 38.71 22.29 -22.25
C LEU A 22 37.24 22.74 -22.23
N LEU A 23 36.85 23.63 -23.16
CA LEU A 23 35.49 24.17 -23.26
C LEU A 23 34.46 23.20 -23.87
N LEU A 24 34.90 22.17 -24.61
CA LEU A 24 34.01 21.16 -25.20
C LEU A 24 33.70 19.96 -24.29
N SER A 25 34.29 19.90 -23.08
CA SER A 25 34.07 18.79 -22.13
C SER A 25 32.95 19.02 -21.10
N LEU A 26 32.30 20.18 -21.08
CA LEU A 26 31.25 20.53 -20.11
C LEU A 26 29.81 20.15 -20.56
N GLY A 27 29.64 19.41 -21.66
CA GLY A 27 28.36 19.28 -22.35
C GLY A 27 27.52 18.03 -22.09
N SER A 28 27.82 17.18 -21.09
CA SER A 28 26.98 16.01 -20.80
C SER A 28 27.05 15.59 -19.34
N MET A 29 26.37 16.36 -18.49
CA MET A 29 25.76 15.76 -17.31
C MET A 29 24.42 15.21 -17.79
N PRO A 30 24.16 13.88 -17.75
CA PRO A 30 22.78 13.43 -17.84
C PRO A 30 22.01 14.15 -16.72
N ALA A 31 20.87 14.74 -17.05
CA ALA A 31 19.98 15.29 -16.04
C ALA A 31 19.72 14.17 -15.04
N GLN A 32 20.23 14.34 -13.82
CA GLN A 32 19.87 13.48 -12.72
C GLN A 32 18.41 13.82 -12.44
N GLU A 33 17.51 13.06 -13.05
CA GLU A 33 16.10 13.03 -12.71
C GLU A 33 16.05 12.54 -11.26
N ASN A 34 16.12 13.49 -10.32
CA ASN A 34 15.76 13.22 -8.95
C ASN A 34 14.26 12.93 -9.00
N GLU A 35 13.90 11.65 -9.05
CA GLU A 35 12.53 11.20 -8.84
C GLU A 35 11.97 11.96 -7.64
N PRO A 36 10.83 12.65 -7.75
CA PRO A 36 10.26 13.37 -6.63
C PRO A 36 10.02 12.37 -5.50
N GLU A 37 10.80 12.47 -4.42
CA GLU A 37 10.56 11.68 -3.22
C GLU A 37 9.12 11.93 -2.79
N THR A 38 8.31 10.89 -2.85
CA THR A 38 6.94 10.96 -2.36
C THR A 38 7.02 11.25 -0.87
N PRO A 39 6.28 12.26 -0.37
CA PRO A 39 6.28 12.53 1.06
C PRO A 39 5.86 11.24 1.78
N PRO A 40 6.50 10.92 2.93
CA PRO A 40 6.16 9.71 3.66
C PRO A 40 4.66 9.70 3.93
N PRO A 41 3.99 8.54 3.77
CA PRO A 41 2.56 8.45 4.04
C PRO A 41 2.30 8.96 5.46
N PRO A 42 1.17 9.65 5.69
CA PRO A 42 0.81 10.08 7.03
C PRO A 42 0.85 8.88 7.98
N PRO A 43 1.25 9.08 9.25
CA PRO A 43 1.22 8.02 10.24
C PRO A 43 -0.16 7.36 10.21
N LEU A 44 -0.19 6.04 10.10
CA LEU A 44 -1.44 5.32 10.19
C LEU A 44 -2.13 5.74 11.49
N PRO A 45 -3.44 5.99 11.48
CA PRO A 45 -4.16 6.17 12.73
C PRO A 45 -3.86 4.96 13.62
N PRO A 46 -3.67 5.17 14.94
CA PRO A 46 -3.46 4.05 15.85
C PRO A 46 -4.59 3.03 15.63
N PRO A 47 -4.30 1.71 15.71
CA PRO A 47 -5.34 0.69 15.59
C PRO A 47 -6.51 1.10 16.46
N GLN A 48 -7.67 1.32 15.85
CA GLN A 48 -8.88 1.63 16.58
C GLN A 48 -9.28 0.34 17.31
N ALA A 49 -8.72 0.15 18.51
CA ALA A 49 -9.25 -0.82 19.44
C ALA A 49 -10.69 -0.40 19.71
N ARG A 50 -11.66 -1.20 19.25
CA ARG A 50 -13.06 -0.96 19.59
C ARG A 50 -13.16 -0.97 21.11
N VAL A 51 -13.58 0.16 21.67
CA VAL A 51 -13.55 0.45 23.12
C VAL A 51 -14.68 -0.28 23.86
N HIS A 52 -15.56 -0.95 23.13
CA HIS A 52 -16.73 -1.59 23.70
C HIS A 52 -16.39 -3.01 24.14
N GLU A 53 -16.43 -3.25 25.45
CA GLU A 53 -16.37 -4.59 26.02
C GLU A 53 -17.50 -5.48 25.47
N ARG A 54 -18.67 -4.90 25.16
CA ARG A 54 -19.84 -5.61 24.62
C ARG A 54 -20.53 -4.88 23.47
N LEU A 55 -20.83 -5.64 22.42
CA LEU A 55 -21.56 -5.20 21.23
C LEU A 55 -22.68 -6.19 20.89
N ALA A 56 -23.89 -5.70 20.70
CA ALA A 56 -25.02 -6.47 20.20
C ALA A 56 -25.36 -6.01 18.77
N ILE A 57 -25.28 -6.92 17.80
CA ILE A 57 -25.61 -6.65 16.41
C ILE A 57 -26.99 -7.22 16.12
N ARG A 58 -27.95 -6.37 15.76
CA ARG A 58 -29.29 -6.78 15.31
C ARG A 58 -29.28 -7.00 13.81
N ALA A 59 -29.49 -8.23 13.37
CA ALA A 59 -29.48 -8.60 11.97
C ALA A 59 -30.90 -8.83 11.43
N GLY A 60 -31.27 -8.10 10.38
CA GLY A 60 -32.53 -8.34 9.67
C GLY A 60 -32.58 -9.74 9.07
N ARG A 61 -31.50 -10.10 8.38
CA ARG A 61 -31.21 -11.45 7.88
C ARG A 61 -29.79 -11.84 8.27
N MET A 62 -29.56 -13.12 8.52
CA MET A 62 -28.24 -13.65 8.83
C MET A 62 -27.96 -14.90 8.01
N PHE A 63 -26.79 -14.91 7.40
CA PHE A 63 -26.15 -16.11 6.85
C PHE A 63 -25.09 -16.57 7.85
N ASP A 64 -25.09 -17.84 8.24
CA ASP A 64 -24.15 -18.39 9.25
C ASP A 64 -23.01 -19.22 8.63
N GLY A 65 -23.03 -19.41 7.29
CA GLY A 65 -22.06 -20.24 6.57
C GLY A 65 -22.25 -21.74 6.74
N LYS A 66 -23.32 -22.20 7.41
CA LYS A 66 -23.59 -23.62 7.67
C LYS A 66 -24.96 -24.07 7.18
N SER A 67 -25.96 -23.21 7.31
CA SER A 67 -27.34 -23.45 6.89
C SER A 67 -27.56 -23.03 5.43
N ASP A 68 -28.42 -23.77 4.73
CA ASP A 68 -28.87 -23.45 3.38
C ASP A 68 -29.90 -22.30 3.36
N THR A 69 -30.29 -21.78 4.52
CA THR A 69 -31.33 -20.78 4.67
C THR A 69 -30.87 -19.56 5.46
N LEU A 70 -31.35 -18.38 5.06
CA LEU A 70 -31.17 -17.15 5.82
C LEU A 70 -32.12 -17.12 7.01
N THR A 71 -31.55 -16.96 8.21
CA THR A 71 -32.33 -16.72 9.43
C THR A 71 -32.71 -15.25 9.52
N LYS A 72 -33.87 -14.94 10.12
CA LYS A 72 -34.40 -13.57 10.22
C LYS A 72 -34.36 -13.09 11.67
N GLN A 73 -34.26 -11.77 11.85
CA GLN A 73 -34.39 -11.11 13.16
C GLN A 73 -33.49 -11.75 14.22
N GLN A 74 -32.20 -11.88 13.89
CA GLN A 74 -31.20 -12.46 14.77
C GLN A 74 -30.48 -11.37 15.55
N VAL A 75 -29.93 -11.74 16.70
CA VAL A 75 -29.00 -10.93 17.49
C VAL A 75 -27.70 -11.71 17.65
N ILE A 76 -26.59 -11.03 17.40
CA ILE A 76 -25.23 -11.53 17.62
C ILE A 76 -24.64 -10.71 18.78
N LEU A 77 -24.39 -11.35 19.91
CA LEU A 77 -23.74 -10.73 21.06
C LEU A 77 -22.24 -11.03 21.01
N VAL A 78 -21.44 -9.97 21.04
CA VAL A 78 -19.99 -9.99 20.98
C VAL A 78 -19.45 -9.41 22.28
N GLU A 79 -18.50 -10.10 22.91
CA GLU A 79 -17.72 -9.59 24.03
C GLU A 79 -16.23 -9.56 23.63
N GLY A 80 -15.65 -8.36 23.62
CA GLY A 80 -14.30 -8.12 23.10
C GLY A 80 -14.13 -8.63 21.67
N THR A 81 -13.41 -9.74 21.50
CA THR A 81 -13.11 -10.37 20.21
C THR A 81 -13.89 -11.65 19.92
N ARG A 82 -14.83 -12.03 20.79
CA ARG A 82 -15.56 -13.29 20.69
C ARG A 82 -17.05 -13.09 20.57
N ILE A 83 -17.68 -13.91 19.72
CA ILE A 83 -19.14 -14.06 19.69
C ILE A 83 -19.51 -14.97 20.85
N VAL A 84 -20.29 -14.46 21.81
CA VAL A 84 -20.70 -15.21 23.01
C VAL A 84 -22.10 -15.82 22.87
N GLN A 85 -22.96 -15.23 22.05
CA GLN A 85 -24.30 -15.75 21.81
C GLN A 85 -24.82 -15.30 20.43
N VAL A 86 -25.55 -16.19 19.77
CA VAL A 86 -26.31 -15.90 18.55
C VAL A 86 -27.69 -16.52 18.69
N GLY A 87 -28.74 -15.80 18.30
CA GLY A 87 -30.07 -16.37 18.24
C GLY A 87 -31.17 -15.36 17.87
N PRO A 88 -32.44 -15.80 17.84
CA PRO A 88 -33.56 -14.92 17.57
C PRO A 88 -33.61 -13.76 18.57
N ALA A 89 -34.02 -12.58 18.11
CA ALA A 89 -34.12 -11.37 18.94
C ALA A 89 -35.04 -11.55 20.16
N SER A 90 -36.00 -12.48 20.10
CA SER A 90 -36.87 -12.84 21.22
C SER A 90 -36.19 -13.72 22.29
N ALA A 91 -35.06 -14.35 21.98
CA ALA A 91 -34.38 -15.32 22.84
C ALA A 91 -33.04 -14.80 23.39
N VAL A 92 -32.40 -13.85 22.71
CA VAL A 92 -31.12 -13.29 23.14
C VAL A 92 -31.34 -12.15 24.12
N HIS A 93 -30.84 -12.30 25.35
CA HIS A 93 -30.80 -11.22 26.32
C HIS A 93 -29.61 -10.31 26.01
N ILE A 94 -29.88 -9.02 25.81
CA ILE A 94 -28.84 -7.99 25.63
C ILE A 94 -28.57 -7.37 27.01
N PRO A 95 -27.37 -7.56 27.59
CA PRO A 95 -27.03 -6.97 28.89
C PRO A 95 -27.09 -5.43 28.87
N PRO A 96 -27.28 -4.76 30.01
CA PRO A 96 -27.12 -3.31 30.10
C PRO A 96 -25.70 -2.88 29.69
N ASP A 97 -25.55 -1.62 29.31
CA ASP A 97 -24.29 -1.01 28.86
C ASP A 97 -23.67 -1.68 27.61
N THR A 98 -24.49 -2.40 26.83
CA THR A 98 -24.10 -3.03 25.57
C THR A 98 -24.35 -2.07 24.41
N GLU A 99 -23.34 -1.80 23.59
CA GLU A 99 -23.54 -1.03 22.35
C GLU A 99 -24.46 -1.82 21.42
N VAL A 100 -25.45 -1.16 20.81
CA VAL A 100 -26.36 -1.81 19.85
C VAL A 100 -26.10 -1.28 18.46
N LEU A 101 -25.66 -2.18 17.56
CA LEU A 101 -25.56 -1.92 16.13
C LEU A 101 -26.80 -2.47 15.43
N ASP A 102 -27.65 -1.57 14.94
CA ASP A 102 -28.89 -1.94 14.26
C ASP A 102 -28.69 -2.12 12.75
N LEU A 103 -28.76 -3.37 12.30
CA LEU A 103 -28.72 -3.79 10.90
C LEU A 103 -30.01 -4.54 10.52
N SER A 104 -31.14 -4.17 11.11
CA SER A 104 -32.45 -4.82 10.89
C SER A 104 -32.92 -4.82 9.44
N ASN A 105 -32.35 -3.97 8.57
CA ASN A 105 -32.65 -3.92 7.13
C ASN A 105 -31.60 -4.61 6.24
N ALA A 106 -30.50 -5.08 6.82
CA ALA A 106 -29.38 -5.66 6.09
C ALA A 106 -29.30 -7.19 6.26
N THR A 107 -28.42 -7.80 5.46
CA THR A 107 -27.98 -9.18 5.64
C THR A 107 -26.61 -9.18 6.28
N VAL A 108 -26.45 -9.88 7.41
CA VAL A 108 -25.17 -10.07 8.09
C VAL A 108 -24.58 -11.41 7.68
N LEU A 109 -23.28 -11.44 7.42
CA LEU A 109 -22.51 -12.61 7.03
C LEU A 109 -21.33 -12.79 7.99
N PRO A 110 -20.71 -13.99 8.05
CA PRO A 110 -19.39 -14.13 8.64
C PRO A 110 -18.39 -13.22 7.93
N GLY A 111 -17.31 -12.85 8.62
CA GLY A 111 -16.21 -12.14 7.98
C GLY A 111 -15.71 -12.92 6.77
N LEU A 112 -15.54 -12.24 5.64
CA LEU A 112 -15.01 -12.87 4.43
C LEU A 112 -13.56 -13.28 4.67
N ILE A 113 -13.21 -14.49 4.23
CA ILE A 113 -11.87 -15.05 4.35
C ILE A 113 -11.30 -15.16 2.94
N ASP A 114 -10.13 -14.55 2.74
CA ASP A 114 -9.34 -14.69 1.52
C ASP A 114 -8.34 -15.84 1.71
N GLY A 115 -8.45 -16.87 0.86
CA GLY A 115 -7.56 -18.03 0.88
C GLY A 115 -6.35 -17.90 -0.05
N HIS A 116 -6.33 -16.87 -0.91
CA HIS A 116 -5.26 -16.72 -1.88
C HIS A 116 -5.11 -15.26 -2.33
N THR A 117 -4.15 -14.58 -1.72
CA THR A 117 -3.77 -13.21 -2.08
C THR A 117 -2.25 -13.11 -2.22
N HIS A 118 -1.82 -12.29 -3.17
CA HIS A 118 -0.42 -11.90 -3.31
C HIS A 118 -0.24 -10.46 -2.83
N ILE A 119 0.19 -10.31 -1.57
CA ILE A 119 0.31 -9.01 -0.90
C ILE A 119 1.36 -8.10 -1.56
N PHE A 120 2.32 -8.66 -2.30
CA PHE A 120 3.45 -7.94 -2.91
C PHE A 120 3.55 -8.07 -4.44
N ALA A 121 2.47 -8.42 -5.15
CA ALA A 121 2.47 -8.66 -6.61
C ALA A 121 2.63 -7.39 -7.48
N SER A 122 3.37 -6.37 -7.01
CA SER A 122 3.56 -5.12 -7.75
C SER A 122 5.01 -4.63 -7.67
N GLY A 123 5.96 -5.57 -7.68
CA GLY A 123 7.38 -5.28 -7.82
C GLY A 123 7.94 -5.81 -9.16
N PRO A 124 9.06 -5.26 -9.66
CA PRO A 124 9.69 -5.68 -10.93
C PRO A 124 10.13 -7.15 -10.96
N ASP A 125 10.07 -7.86 -9.82
CA ASP A 125 10.39 -9.28 -9.70
C ASP A 125 9.18 -10.22 -9.93
N LEU A 126 7.98 -9.68 -10.22
CA LEU A 126 6.78 -10.51 -10.42
C LEU A 126 6.94 -11.46 -11.61
N ASP A 127 7.43 -10.97 -12.74
CA ASP A 127 7.66 -11.80 -13.92
C ASP A 127 8.70 -12.91 -13.63
N ALA A 128 9.72 -12.59 -12.84
CA ALA A 128 10.76 -13.54 -12.45
C ALA A 128 10.26 -14.58 -11.43
N GLN A 129 9.36 -14.22 -10.52
CA GLN A 129 8.71 -15.16 -9.59
C GLN A 129 7.72 -16.07 -10.31
N MET A 130 6.88 -15.53 -11.20
CA MET A 130 5.91 -16.31 -11.97
C MET A 130 6.57 -17.40 -12.83
N LEU A 131 7.73 -17.10 -13.43
CA LEU A 131 8.49 -18.06 -14.24
C LEU A 131 9.16 -19.17 -13.41
N LYS A 132 9.48 -18.93 -12.13
CA LYS A 132 10.12 -19.92 -11.24
C LYS A 132 9.13 -20.85 -10.56
N GLU A 133 7.97 -20.34 -10.19
CA GLU A 133 6.91 -21.10 -9.49
C GLU A 133 6.09 -21.99 -10.44
N SER A 134 6.24 -21.81 -11.76
CA SER A 134 5.52 -22.57 -12.80
C SER A 134 6.20 -23.90 -13.22
N LEU A 135 7.22 -24.36 -12.49
CA LEU A 135 7.91 -25.65 -12.71
C LEU A 135 7.73 -26.60 -11.53
#